data_AF-A0A330LQN2-F1
#
_entry.id   AF-A0A330LQN2-F1
#
_cell.length_a   1.000
_cell.length_b   1.000
_cell.length_c   1.000
_cell.angle_alpha   90.00
_cell.angle_beta   90.00
_cell.angle_gamma   90.00
#
_symmetry.space_group_name_H-M   'P 1'
#
loop_
_entity.id
_entity.type
_entity.pdbx_description
1 polymer ?
#
loop_
_entity_poly.entity_id
_entity_poly.type
_entity_poly.pdbx_seq_one_letter_code
_entity_poly.pdbx_strand_id
1 'polypeptide(L)' 'MDHDFYKIITSTSNARMRIRLLAVSHFVDGKNRTEIANFLKVSRTSVNK' A
#
# COMPACT_ATOMS: atom_id res chain seq x y z
N MET A 1 8.54 -15.20 -3.43
CA MET A 1 8.62 -14.20 -4.50
C MET A 1 8.95 -12.88 -3.83
N ASP A 2 10.20 -12.45 -3.90
CA ASP A 2 10.65 -11.22 -3.26
C ASP A 2 10.23 -10.06 -4.17
N HIS A 3 9.01 -9.55 -3.96
CA HIS A 3 8.49 -8.43 -4.71
C HIS A 3 9.17 -7.17 -4.19
N ASP A 4 10.10 -6.60 -4.97
CA ASP A 4 10.78 -5.33 -4.66
C ASP A 4 9.81 -4.14 -4.83
N PHE A 5 8.79 -4.09 -3.98
CA PHE A 5 7.83 -3.00 -3.90
C PHE A 5 8.53 -1.68 -3.58
N TYR A 6 9.64 -1.72 -2.85
CA TYR A 6 10.39 -0.53 -2.46
C TYR A 6 10.87 0.25 -3.69
N LYS A 7 11.46 -0.42 -4.68
CA LYS A 7 11.91 0.24 -5.91
C LYS A 7 10.76 0.87 -6.71
N ILE A 8 9.60 0.21 -6.78
CA ILE A 8 8.44 0.70 -7.53
C ILE A 8 7.76 1.87 -6.80
N ILE A 9 7.62 1.77 -5.47
CA ILE A 9 7.02 2.80 -4.62
C ILE A 9 7.84 4.09 -4.68
N THR A 10 9.17 3.98 -4.62
CA THR A 10 10.08 5.13 -4.65
C THR A 10 10.14 5.79 -6.02
N SER A 11 10.06 5.03 -7.12
CA SER A 11 10.01 5.58 -8.48
C SER A 11 8.64 6.16 -8.86
N THR A 12 7.60 5.98 -8.05
CA THR A 12 6.24 6.42 -8.36
C THR A 12 6.01 7.88 -7.94
N SER A 13 5.96 8.78 -8.93
CA SER A 13 5.68 10.20 -8.73
C SER A 13 4.24 10.48 -8.27
N ASN A 14 3.27 9.67 -8.72
CA ASN A 14 1.86 9.87 -8.37
C ASN A 14 1.57 9.40 -6.93
N ALA A 15 1.26 10.35 -6.05
CA ALA A 15 0.99 10.06 -4.64
C ALA A 15 -0.15 9.05 -4.40
N ARG A 16 -1.23 9.09 -5.20
CA ARG A 16 -2.35 8.15 -5.07
C ARG A 16 -1.93 6.73 -5.44
N MET A 17 -1.12 6.60 -6.49
CA MET A 17 -0.59 5.31 -6.93
C MET A 17 0.40 4.74 -5.90
N ARG A 18 1.23 5.61 -5.31
CA ARG A 18 2.16 5.22 -4.24
C ARG A 18 1.44 4.65 -3.01
N ILE A 19 0.33 5.26 -2.59
CA ILE A 19 -0.50 4.75 -1.48
C ILE A 19 -1.08 3.36 -1.83
N ARG A 20 -1.55 3.16 -3.06
CA ARG A 20 -2.06 1.85 -3.50
C ARG A 20 -0.97 0.78 -3.51
N LEU A 21 0.23 1.10 -3.98
CA LEU A 21 1.37 0.18 -3.95
C LEU A 21 1.79 -0.18 -2.52
N LEU A 22 1.79 0.79 -1.61
CA LEU A 22 2.02 0.55 -0.18
C LEU A 22 0.93 -0.32 0.46
N ALA A 23 -0.32 -0.17 0.03
CA ALA A 23 -1.39 -1.06 0.47
C ALA A 23 -1.16 -2.50 -0.04
N VAL A 24 -0.76 -2.66 -1.31
CA VAL A 24 -0.44 -3.97 -1.91
C VAL A 24 0.72 -4.64 -1.19
N SER A 25 1.80 -3.92 -0.84
CA SER A 25 2.91 -4.52 -0.10
C SER A 25 2.45 -5.08 1.25
N HIS A 26 1.58 -4.36 1.96
CA HIS A 26 1.03 -4.86 3.22
C HIS A 26 0.03 -6.00 3.07
N PHE A 27 -0.68 -6.10 1.94
CA PHE A 27 -1.50 -7.28 1.65
C PHE A 27 -0.64 -8.54 1.47
N VAL A 28 0.52 -8.41 0.82
CA VAL A 28 1.48 -9.52 0.69
C VAL A 28 2.04 -9.93 2.06
N ASP A 29 2.22 -8.98 2.97
CA ASP A 29 2.59 -9.24 4.37
C ASP A 29 1.47 -9.91 5.20
N GLY A 30 0.29 -10.14 4.62
CA GLY A 30 -0.85 -10.77 5.29
C GLY A 30 -1.67 -9.85 6.19
N LYS A 31 -1.45 -8.53 6.12
CA LYS A 31 -2.20 -7.55 6.92
C LYS A 31 -3.63 -7.38 6.41
N ASN A 32 -4.56 -7.18 7.33
CA ASN A 32 -5.95 -6.94 6.98
C ASN A 32 -6.20 -5.47 6.61
N ARG A 33 -7.35 -5.19 5.97
CA ARG A 33 -7.71 -3.85 5.47
C ARG A 33 -7.74 -2.77 6.56
N THR A 34 -8.12 -3.14 7.78
CA THR A 34 -8.18 -2.20 8.91
C THR A 34 -6.78 -1.82 9.36
N GLU A 35 -5.89 -2.80 9.47
CA GLU A 35 -4.48 -2.56 9.81
C GLU A 35 -3.80 -1.69 8.75
N ILE A 36 -4.00 -1.98 7.47
CA ILE A 36 -3.42 -1.22 6.35
C ILE A 36 -3.89 0.24 6.38
N ALA A 37 -5.19 0.47 6.61
CA ALA A 37 -5.74 1.82 6.72
C ALA A 37 -5.08 2.61 7.87
N ASN A 38 -4.86 1.96 9.01
CA ASN A 38 -4.19 2.55 10.17
C ASN A 38 -2.70 2.84 9.88
N PHE A 39 -1.98 1.90 9.25
CA PHE A 39 -0.57 2.08 8.88
C PHE A 39 -0.39 3.25 7.91
N LEU A 40 -1.26 3.36 6.90
CA LEU A 40 -1.17 4.39 5.87
C LEU A 40 -1.85 5.71 6.25
N LYS A 41 -2.51 5.78 7.41
CA LYS A 41 -3.29 6.94 7.87
C LYS A 41 -4.34 7.40 6.83
N VAL A 42 -5.00 6.44 6.19
CA VAL A 42 -6.06 6.69 5.20
C VAL A 42 -7.37 6.07 5.66
N SER A 43 -8.48 6.46 5.02
CA SER A 43 -9.76 5.81 5.29
C SER A 43 -9.72 4.34 4.85
N ARG A 44 -10.44 3.47 5.57
CA ARG A 44 -10.60 2.05 5.20
C ARG A 44 -11.14 1.87 3.77
N THR A 45 -11.98 2.79 3.31
CA THR A 45 -12.50 2.82 1.94
C THR A 45 -11.42 3.11 0.89
N SER A 46 -10.36 3.83 1.23
CA SER A 46 -9.29 4.20 0.29
C SER A 46 -8.31 3.06 0.02
N VAL A 47 -8.26 2.04 0.88
CA VAL A 47 -7.36 0.88 0.73
C VAL A 47 -7.77 -0.01 -0.47
N ASN A 48 -9.03 0.05 -0.91
CA ASN A 48 -9.62 -0.90 -1.87
C ASN A 48 -10.35 -0.22 -3.04
N LYS A 49 -10.14 1.09 -3.26
CA LYS A 49 -10.78 1.90 -4.31
C LYS A 49 -9.77 2.33 -5.37
#